data_AF-A0A9D0L091-F1
#
_entry.id   AF-A0A9D0L091-F1
#
_cell.length_a   1.000
_cell.length_b   1.000
_cell.length_c   1.000
_cell.angle_alpha   90.00
_cell.angle_beta   90.00
_cell.angle_gamma   90.00
#
_symmetry.space_group_name_H-M   'P 1'
#
loop_
_entity.id
_entity.type
_entity.pdbx_description
1 polymer ?
#
loop_
_entity_poly.entity_id
_entity_poly.type
_entity_poly.pdbx_seq_one_letter_code
_entity_poly.pdbx_strand_id
1 'polypeptide(L)'
;MNLKIERPEDVLPLMKEYELPDGLPLYKALKGYTVLEAVQPGKVGNVIFILAEKDENGKKSFRIIRYFKTFGDVGIEADFTPENVEQAVGIVFHTMAKHIM
;
A
#
# COMPACT_ATOMS: atom_id res chain seq x y z
N MET A 1 4.01 -4.20 9.45
CA MET A 1 3.95 -2.98 10.31
C MET A 1 2.50 -2.56 10.45
N ASN A 2 1.99 -2.13 11.62
CA ASN A 2 0.61 -1.61 11.75
C ASN A 2 0.63 -0.09 11.95
N LEU A 3 0.38 0.68 10.90
CA LEU A 3 0.47 2.14 10.90
C LEU A 3 -0.82 2.78 10.35
N LYS A 4 -1.59 3.43 11.23
CA LYS A 4 -2.83 4.11 10.85
C LYS A 4 -2.52 5.48 10.24
N ILE A 5 -3.10 5.79 9.08
CA ILE A 5 -2.88 7.05 8.35
C ILE A 5 -4.12 7.93 8.46
N GLU A 6 -4.05 8.98 9.27
CA GLU A 6 -5.13 9.96 9.43
C GLU A 6 -4.68 11.37 9.02
N ARG A 7 -3.41 11.69 9.28
CA ARG A 7 -2.78 12.98 9.04
C ARG A 7 -1.55 12.83 8.12
N PRO A 8 -1.12 13.90 7.45
CA PRO A 8 0.05 13.86 6.57
C PRO A 8 1.33 13.35 7.24
N GLU A 9 1.52 13.59 8.54
CA GLU A 9 2.73 13.18 9.25
C GLU A 9 2.80 11.67 9.49
N ASP A 10 1.66 10.98 9.42
CA ASP A 10 1.58 9.55 9.71
C ASP A 10 2.29 8.72 8.63
N VAL A 11 2.58 9.26 7.44
CA VAL A 11 3.37 8.56 6.40
C VAL A 11 4.89 8.74 6.56
N LEU A 12 5.35 9.63 7.45
CA LEU A 12 6.78 9.89 7.65
C LEU A 12 7.60 8.64 8.01
N PRO A 13 7.10 7.67 8.80
CA PRO A 13 7.83 6.43 9.04
C PRO A 13 8.15 5.66 7.75
N LEU A 14 7.16 5.51 6.86
CA LEU A 14 7.34 4.89 5.54
C LEU A 14 8.31 5.68 4.68
N MET A 15 8.22 7.01 4.72
CA MET A 15 9.15 7.85 3.95
C MET A 15 10.60 7.67 4.39
N LYS A 16 10.84 7.56 5.69
CA LYS A 16 12.19 7.34 6.24
C LYS A 16 12.71 5.94 5.94
N GLU A 17 11.88 4.93 6.17
CA GLU A 17 12.24 3.52 5.97
C GLU A 17 12.64 3.21 4.53
N TYR A 18 11.92 3.79 3.56
CA TYR A 18 12.15 3.51 2.15
C TYR A 18 12.69 4.70 1.36
N GLU A 19 13.17 5.74 2.02
CA GLU A 19 13.76 6.95 1.40
C GLU A 19 12.85 7.55 0.32
N LEU A 20 11.59 7.84 0.66
CA LEU A 20 10.62 8.40 -0.27
C LEU A 20 10.79 9.91 -0.44
N PRO A 21 10.78 10.43 -1.68
CA PRO A 21 10.97 11.86 -1.92
C PRO A 21 9.73 12.71 -1.60
N ASP A 22 8.52 12.16 -1.66
CA ASP A 22 7.27 12.89 -1.41
C ASP A 22 6.23 12.03 -0.66
N GLY A 23 5.75 12.53 0.48
CA GLY A 23 4.74 11.84 1.28
C GLY A 23 3.31 12.18 0.86
N LEU A 24 3.08 13.27 0.13
CA LEU A 24 1.74 13.80 -0.09
C LEU A 24 0.87 12.86 -0.94
N PRO A 25 1.34 12.28 -2.05
CA PRO A 25 0.56 11.32 -2.84
C PRO A 25 0.26 10.05 -2.05
N LEU A 26 1.24 9.60 -1.26
CA LEU A 26 1.10 8.45 -0.37
C LEU A 26 0.02 8.69 0.70
N TYR A 27 0.05 9.85 1.37
CA TYR A 27 -0.98 10.24 2.33
C TYR A 27 -2.36 10.28 1.69
N LYS A 28 -2.51 10.91 0.53
CA LYS A 28 -3.80 10.99 -0.18
C LYS A 28 -4.36 9.61 -0.51
N ALA A 29 -3.50 8.68 -0.93
CA ALA A 29 -3.92 7.32 -1.29
C ALA A 29 -4.27 6.44 -0.08
N LEU A 30 -3.68 6.71 1.09
CA LEU A 30 -3.83 5.89 2.30
C LEU A 30 -4.67 6.52 3.40
N LYS A 31 -5.14 7.77 3.26
CA LYS A 31 -5.94 8.44 4.28
C LYS A 31 -7.15 7.59 4.69
N GLY A 32 -7.23 7.29 5.99
CA GLY A 32 -8.27 6.45 6.58
C GLY A 32 -7.98 4.95 6.55
N TYR A 33 -6.83 4.53 6.02
CA TYR A 33 -6.36 3.14 6.04
C TYR A 33 -5.30 2.93 7.12
N THR A 34 -5.15 1.67 7.53
CA THR A 34 -4.04 1.14 8.31
C THR A 34 -3.11 0.37 7.39
N VAL A 35 -1.88 0.83 7.23
CA VAL A 35 -0.84 0.07 6.52
C VAL A 35 -0.52 -1.18 7.32
N LEU A 36 -0.54 -2.33 6.66
CA LEU A 36 -0.24 -3.65 7.21
C LEU A 36 1.18 -4.11 6.84
N GLU A 37 1.56 -3.86 5.59
CA GLU A 37 2.88 -4.24 5.10
C GLU A 37 3.35 -3.33 3.97
N ALA A 38 4.66 -3.13 3.88
CA ALA A 38 5.32 -2.46 2.77
C ALA A 38 6.53 -3.27 2.32
N VAL A 39 6.76 -3.36 1.01
CA VAL A 39 7.88 -4.13 0.46
C VAL A 39 8.48 -3.43 -0.75
N GLN A 40 9.80 -3.37 -0.77
CA GLN A 40 10.58 -2.89 -1.91
C GLN A 40 11.13 -4.12 -2.67
N PRO A 41 10.74 -4.36 -3.93
CA PRO A 41 11.27 -5.47 -4.71
C PRO A 41 12.76 -5.27 -5.00
N GLY A 42 13.60 -6.26 -4.67
CA GLY A 42 15.06 -6.13 -4.75
C GLY A 42 15.64 -5.83 -6.15
N LYS A 43 14.93 -6.20 -7.24
CA LYS A 43 15.39 -5.91 -8.62
C LYS A 43 14.99 -4.52 -9.12
N VAL A 44 13.98 -3.90 -8.52
CA VAL A 44 13.43 -2.60 -8.94
C VAL A 44 13.39 -1.72 -7.69
N GLY A 45 14.56 -1.24 -7.26
CA GLY A 45 14.71 -0.39 -6.07
C GLY A 45 13.97 0.96 -6.15
N ASN A 46 13.23 1.20 -7.22
CA ASN A 46 12.48 2.43 -7.48
C ASN A 46 10.99 2.32 -7.13
N VAL A 47 10.53 1.16 -6.65
CA VAL A 47 9.11 0.91 -6.39
C VAL A 47 8.91 0.33 -5.00
N ILE A 48 7.82 0.71 -4.33
CA ILE A 48 7.35 0.10 -3.09
C ILE A 48 5.92 -0.35 -3.28
N PHE A 49 5.61 -1.57 -2.89
CA PHE A 49 4.23 -2.04 -2.75
C PHE A 49 3.80 -1.93 -1.30
N ILE A 50 2.59 -1.44 -1.08
CA ILE A 50 2.03 -1.25 0.26
C ILE A 50 0.65 -1.88 0.31
N LEU A 51 0.45 -2.78 1.26
CA LEU A 51 -0.85 -3.35 1.61
C LEU A 51 -1.43 -2.57 2.78
N ALA A 52 -2.65 -2.09 2.61
CA ALA A 52 -3.36 -1.36 3.65
C ALA A 52 -4.79 -1.89 3.82
N GLU A 53 -5.32 -1.79 5.02
CA GLU A 53 -6.66 -2.23 5.42
C GLU A 53 -7.47 -1.03 5.92
N LYS A 54 -8.77 -1.03 5.65
CA LYS A 54 -9.73 -0.10 6.22
C LYS A 54 -10.94 -0.88 6.74
N ASP A 55 -11.27 -0.66 8.01
CA ASP A 55 -12.47 -1.21 8.64
C ASP A 55 -13.59 -0.16 8.59
N GLU A 56 -14.66 -0.47 7.87
CA GLU A 56 -15.89 0.31 7.86
C GLU A 56 -17.05 -0.57 8.30
N ASN A 57 -17.62 -0.28 9.48
CA ASN A 57 -18.78 -0.97 10.03
C ASN A 57 -18.60 -2.49 10.16
N GLY A 58 -17.40 -2.95 10.53
CA GLY A 58 -17.08 -4.36 10.70
C GLY A 58 -16.76 -5.08 9.38
N LYS A 59 -16.70 -4.35 8.26
CA LYS A 59 -16.30 -4.87 6.95
C LYS A 59 -14.90 -4.36 6.63
N LYS A 60 -13.95 -5.31 6.51
CA LYS A 60 -12.55 -5.04 6.18
C LYS A 60 -12.35 -4.94 4.67
N SER A 61 -11.99 -3.77 4.20
CA SER A 61 -11.54 -3.51 2.82
C SER A 61 -10.02 -3.39 2.78
N PHE A 62 -9.42 -3.75 1.66
CA PHE A 62 -7.99 -3.77 1.48
C PHE A 62 -7.62 -3.03 0.21
N ARG A 63 -6.48 -2.35 0.26
CA ARG A 63 -5.90 -1.65 -0.88
C ARG A 63 -4.43 -2.04 -1.03
N ILE A 64 -4.04 -2.35 -2.25
CA ILE A 64 -2.64 -2.51 -2.64
C ILE A 64 -2.28 -1.30 -3.47
N ILE A 65 -1.30 -0.53 -3.01
CA ILE A 65 -0.76 0.59 -3.78
C ILE A 65 0.68 0.32 -4.17
N ARG A 66 1.10 0.97 -5.24
CA ARG A 66 2.46 1.01 -5.73
C ARG A 66 2.96 2.44 -5.70
N TYR A 67 3.99 2.72 -4.93
CA TYR A 67 4.67 4.01 -4.92
C TYR A 67 5.88 3.98 -5.85
N PHE A 68 5.98 4.94 -6.77
CA PHE A 68 7.11 5.12 -7.68
C PHE A 68 8.06 6.19 -7.16
N LYS A 69 9.24 5.80 -6.69
CA LYS A 69 10.25 6.71 -6.12
C LYS A 69 10.72 7.78 -7.10
N THR A 70 10.90 7.46 -8.38
CA THR A 70 11.39 8.42 -9.39
C THR A 70 10.42 9.58 -9.62
N PHE A 71 9.11 9.31 -9.64
CA PHE A 71 8.11 10.33 -9.96
C PHE A 71 7.46 10.92 -8.71
N GLY A 72 7.65 10.27 -7.56
CA GLY A 72 6.93 10.59 -6.34
C GLY A 72 5.43 10.39 -6.49
N ASP A 73 5.00 9.31 -7.16
CA ASP A 73 3.59 9.10 -7.50
C ASP A 73 3.08 7.73 -7.02
N VAL A 74 1.77 7.58 -6.90
CA VAL A 74 1.10 6.37 -6.40
C VAL A 74 0.12 5.82 -7.43
N GLY A 75 0.31 4.55 -7.80
CA GLY A 75 -0.68 3.74 -8.48
C GLY A 75 -1.50 2.91 -7.50
N ILE A 76 -2.81 2.84 -7.70
CA ILE A 76 -3.66 1.86 -7.00
C ILE A 76 -3.69 0.59 -7.84
N GLU A 77 -3.16 -0.50 -7.30
CA GLU A 77 -3.03 -1.78 -8.02
C GLU A 77 -4.22 -2.70 -7.78
N ALA A 78 -4.81 -2.61 -6.57
CA ALA A 78 -6.06 -3.28 -6.23
C ALA A 78 -6.78 -2.54 -5.10
N ASP A 79 -8.10 -2.57 -5.14
CA ASP A 79 -8.99 -2.19 -4.05
C ASP A 79 -10.09 -3.25 -3.96
N PHE A 80 -10.22 -3.92 -2.83
CA PHE A 80 -11.05 -5.11 -2.71
C PHE A 80 -11.58 -5.31 -1.31
N THR A 81 -12.69 -6.03 -1.21
CA THR A 81 -13.24 -6.48 0.07
C THR A 81 -13.47 -7.98 0.01
N PRO A 82 -12.58 -8.79 0.60
CA PRO A 82 -12.66 -10.23 0.50
C PRO A 82 -13.73 -10.80 1.45
N GLU A 83 -14.40 -11.87 1.05
CA GLU A 83 -15.35 -12.62 1.86
C GLU A 83 -14.63 -13.58 2.83
N ASN A 84 -13.43 -14.03 2.46
CA ASN A 84 -12.58 -14.92 3.24
C ASN A 84 -11.08 -14.69 2.96
N VAL A 85 -10.22 -15.33 3.74
CA VAL A 85 -8.76 -15.15 3.67
C VAL A 85 -8.21 -15.69 2.35
N GLU A 86 -8.74 -16.81 1.85
CA GLU A 86 -8.30 -17.45 0.61
C GLU A 86 -8.47 -16.52 -0.60
N GLN A 87 -9.61 -15.81 -0.66
CA GLN A 87 -9.86 -14.81 -1.69
C GLN A 87 -8.89 -13.64 -1.58
N ALA A 88 -8.63 -13.15 -0.35
CA ALA A 88 -7.69 -12.06 -0.12
C ALA A 88 -6.28 -12.43 -0.61
N VAL A 89 -5.79 -13.61 -0.24
CA VAL A 89 -4.50 -14.15 -0.68
C VAL A 89 -4.47 -14.26 -2.21
N GLY A 90 -5.51 -14.82 -2.82
CA GLY A 90 -5.64 -14.94 -4.27
C GLY A 90 -5.49 -13.58 -4.98
N ILE A 91 -6.19 -12.55 -4.51
CA ILE A 91 -6.13 -11.20 -5.08
C ILE A 91 -4.73 -10.60 -4.94
N VAL A 92 -4.08 -10.76 -3.78
CA VAL A 92 -2.72 -10.27 -3.56
C VAL A 92 -1.75 -10.91 -4.56
N PHE A 93 -1.75 -12.23 -4.69
CA PHE A 93 -0.88 -12.94 -5.62
C PHE A 93 -1.11 -12.52 -7.08
N HIS A 94 -2.37 -12.44 -7.52
CA HIS A 94 -2.69 -12.00 -8.89
C HIS A 94 -2.26 -10.56 -9.14
N THR A 95 -2.39 -9.69 -8.14
CA THR A 95 -1.99 -8.28 -8.24
C THR A 95 -0.48 -8.18 -8.37
N MET A 96 0.28 -8.86 -7.52
CA MET A 96 1.75 -8.85 -7.54
C MET A 96 2.30 -9.48 -8.83
N ALA A 97 1.68 -10.54 -9.34
CA ALA A 97 2.12 -11.21 -10.57
C ALA A 97 2.12 -10.29 -11.79
N LYS A 98 1.19 -9.31 -11.87
CA LYS A 98 1.15 -8.30 -12.95
C LYS A 98 2.40 -7.41 -13.04
N HIS A 99 3.20 -7.36 -11.98
CA HIS A 99 4.40 -6.53 -11.89
C HIS A 99 5.71 -7.32 -11.91
N ILE A 100 5.62 -8.65 -11.87
CA ILE A 100 6.77 -9.56 -11.90
C ILE A 100 7.02 -10.11 -13.32
N MET A 101 5.97 -10.20 -14.14
CA MET A 101 6.03 -10.62 -15.55
C MET A 101 6.22 -9.42 -16.48
#